data_AF-A0A930B171-F1
#
_entry.id   AF-A0A930B171-F1
#
_cell.length_a   1.000
_cell.length_b   1.000
_cell.length_c   1.000
_cell.angle_alpha   90.00
_cell.angle_beta   90.00
_cell.angle_gamma   90.00
#
_symmetry.space_group_name_H-M   'P 1'
#
loop_
_entity.id
_entity.type
_entity.pdbx_description
1 polymer ?
#
loop_
_entity_poly.entity_id
_entity_poly.type
_entity_poly.pdbx_seq_one_letter_code
_entity_poly.pdbx_strand_id
1 'polypeptide(L)' 'NGRKLGFIAQEMGREINTLGSKANHAAMQQIVVLMKNELEKIKEQVLNIL' A
#
# COMPACT_ATOMS: atom_id res chain seq x y z
N ASN A 1 13.95 -9.79 -10.40
CA ASN A 1 12.70 -10.06 -9.65
C ASN A 1 12.22 -8.87 -8.81
N GLY A 2 13.10 -8.07 -8.20
CA GLY A 2 12.72 -6.87 -7.44
C GLY A 2 11.93 -5.80 -8.21
N ARG A 3 12.25 -5.56 -9.49
CA ARG A 3 11.54 -4.56 -10.33
C ARG A 3 10.04 -4.86 -10.52
N LYS A 4 9.66 -6.14 -10.63
CA LYS A 4 8.25 -6.55 -10.75
C LYS A 4 7.50 -6.36 -9.44
N LEU A 5 8.15 -6.67 -8.31
CA LEU A 5 7.57 -6.45 -6.98
C LEU A 5 7.41 -4.96 -6.67
N GLY A 6 8.35 -4.12 -7.10
CA GLY A 6 8.24 -2.67 -6.99
C GLY A 6 7.04 -2.12 -7.75
N PHE A 7 6.78 -2.62 -8.96
CA PHE A 7 5.58 -2.26 -9.72
C PHE A 7 4.29 -2.67 -9.00
N ILE A 8 4.23 -3.89 -8.48
CA ILE A 8 3.04 -4.38 -7.74
C ILE A 8 2.79 -3.52 -6.48
N ALA A 9 3.84 -3.24 -5.70
CA ALA A 9 3.72 -2.38 -4.51
C ALA A 9 3.25 -0.96 -4.86
N GLN A 10 3.68 -0.44 -6.02
CA GLN A 10 3.19 0.85 -6.52
C GLN A 10 1.69 0.81 -6.82
N GLU A 11 1.22 -0.21 -7.54
CA GLU A 11 -0.19 -0.33 -7.92
C GLU A 11 -1.10 -0.57 -6.70
N MET A 12 -0.66 -1.38 -5.72
CA MET A 12 -1.33 -1.50 -4.43
C MET A 12 -1.51 -0.14 -3.74
N GLY A 13 -0.49 0.72 -3.79
CA GLY A 13 -0.57 2.07 -3.26
C GLY A 13 -1.64 2.94 -3.94
N ARG A 14 -1.83 2.79 -5.27
CA ARG A 14 -2.88 3.50 -6.00
C ARG A 14 -4.27 3.06 -5.56
N GLU A 15 -4.47 1.76 -5.38
CA GLU A 15 -5.74 1.20 -4.93
C GLU A 15 -6.09 1.62 -3.50
N ILE A 16 -5.12 1.54 -2.57
CA ILE A 16 -5.31 1.99 -1.18
C ILE A 16 -5.68 3.47 -1.12
N ASN A 17 -5.06 4.32 -1.93
CA ASN A 17 -5.40 5.74 -1.98
C ASN A 17 -6.79 5.99 -2.59
N THR A 18 -7.19 5.21 -3.60
CA THR A 18 -8.53 5.28 -4.19
C THR A 18 -9.60 4.86 -3.18
N LEU A 19 -9.34 3.80 -2.40
CA LEU A 19 -10.21 3.37 -1.32
C LEU A 19 -10.32 4.45 -0.24
N GLY A 20 -9.18 4.97 0.22
CA GLY A 20 -9.12 6.00 1.26
C GLY A 20 -9.81 7.32 0.90
N SER A 21 -9.70 7.75 -0.35
CA SER A 21 -10.36 8.98 -0.83
C SER A 21 -11.88 8.86 -0.98
N LYS A 22 -12.42 7.63 -0.99
CA LYS A 22 -13.87 7.36 -1.12
C LYS A 22 -14.50 6.78 0.15
N ALA A 23 -13.71 6.49 1.18
CA ALA A 23 -14.18 5.90 2.42
C ALA A 23 -14.66 6.96 3.42
N ASN A 24 -15.97 7.20 3.53
CA ASN A 24 -16.50 8.18 4.50
C ASN A 24 -16.79 7.58 5.90
N HIS A 25 -16.51 6.29 6.10
CA HIS A 25 -16.74 5.59 7.36
C HIS A 25 -15.45 5.50 8.19
N ALA A 26 -15.52 5.90 9.46
CA ALA A 26 -14.36 5.95 10.36
C ALA A 26 -13.62 4.60 10.49
N ALA A 27 -14.36 3.48 10.60
CA ALA A 27 -13.76 2.15 10.66
C ALA A 27 -12.98 1.80 9.36
N MET A 28 -13.49 2.22 8.21
CA MET A 28 -12.82 2.01 6.92
C MET A 28 -11.56 2.88 6.79
N GLN A 29 -11.60 4.11 7.30
CA GLN A 29 -10.42 4.98 7.37
C GLN A 29 -9.30 4.38 8.23
N GLN A 30 -9.63 3.76 9.36
CA GLN A 30 -8.65 3.04 10.19
C GLN A 30 -8.00 1.88 9.43
N ILE A 31 -8.80 1.09 8.69
CA ILE A 31 -8.28 0.01 7.86
C ILE A 31 -7.33 0.55 6.78
N VAL A 32 -7.68 1.64 6.10
CA VAL A 32 -6.83 2.27 5.08
C VAL A 32 -5.48 2.70 5.66
N VAL A 33 -5.45 3.27 6.87
CA VAL A 33 -4.20 3.63 7.55
C VAL A 33 -3.34 2.39 7.82
N LEU A 34 -3.95 1.30 8.30
CA LEU A 34 -3.24 0.04 8.52
C LEU A 34 -2.68 -0.54 7.21
N MET A 35 -3.47 -0.51 6.13
CA MET A 35 -3.01 -0.96 4.81
C MET A 35 -1.81 -0.15 4.31
N LYS A 36 -1.80 1.17 4.52
CA LYS A 36 -0.65 2.02 4.16
C LYS A 36 0.60 1.62 4.94
N ASN A 37 0.47 1.36 6.24
CA ASN A 37 1.60 0.94 7.08
C ASN A 37 2.19 -0.40 6.62
N GLU A 38 1.35 -1.38 6.29
CA GLU A 38 1.83 -2.67 5.78
C GLU A 38 2.46 -2.53 4.39
N LEU A 39 1.93 -1.65 3.53
CA LEU A 39 2.53 -1.39 2.22
C LEU A 39 3.93 -0.78 2.34
N GLU A 40 4.19 0.11 3.29
CA GLU A 40 5.53 0.65 3.51
C GLU A 40 6.54 -0.44 3.92
N LYS A 41 6.14 -1.37 4.80
CA LYS A 41 6.99 -2.53 5.14
C LYS A 41 7.28 -3.39 3.91
N ILE A 42 6.29 -3.62 3.05
CA ILE A 42 6.48 -4.37 1.79
C ILE A 42 7.49 -3.64 0.89
N LYS A 43 7.37 -2.32 0.73
CA LYS A 43 8.30 -1.52 -0.09
C LYS A 43 9.73 -1.62 0.43
N GLU A 44 9.92 -1.56 1.75
CA GLU A 44 11.23 -1.71 2.38
C GLU A 44 11.84 -3.10 2.11
N GLN A 45 11.06 -4.17 2.24
CA GLN A 45 11.51 -5.53 1.90
C GLN A 45 11.86 -5.66 0.42
N VAL A 46 11.07 -5.05 -0.48
CA VAL A 46 11.34 -5.05 -1.92
C VAL A 46 12.64 -4.30 -2.24
N LEU A 47 12.92 -3.18 -1.56
CA LEU A 47 14.16 -2.43 -1.68
C LEU A 47 15.38 -3.23 -1.21
N ASN A 48 15.24 -4.04 -0.15
CA ASN A 48 16.33 -4.84 0.39
C ASN A 48 16.77 -6.00 -0.52
N ILE A 49 15.92 -6.46 -1.43
CA ILE A 49 16.19 -7.57 -2.38
C ILE A 49 16.38 -7.10 -3.83
N LEU A 50 16.34 -5.79 -4.05
CA LEU A 50 16.57 -5.12 -5.33
C LEU A 50 18.07 -4.95 -5.58
#